data_AF-A0A4Y4KHD9-F1
#
_entry.id   AF-A0A4Y4KHD9-F1
#
_cell.length_a   1.000
_cell.length_b   1.000
_cell.length_c   1.000
_cell.angle_alpha   90.00
_cell.angle_beta   90.00
_cell.angle_gamma   90.00
#
_symmetry.space_group_name_H-M   'P 1'
#
loop_
_entity.id
_entity.type
_entity.pdbx_description
1 polymer ?
#
loop_
_entity_poly.entity_id
_entity_poly.type
_entity_poly.pdbx_seq_one_letter_code
_entity_poly.pdbx_strand_id
1 'polypeptide(L)'
;MWSAQDVARDQVRRQANGLDVAAVAEKVAEAAVRERETAEQLRGNGSFYEFEMDRERLAAVWLAQHAEWRRVRDLMAAVGWSVYEPEQDAQGSVWAREREERFAGALEAQAAFGERRQEEADELRAEVWLSAASSRLIRVVASRAGLRPSQVLAQLAEQIVVGEDGTVSVPPFTPSL
;
A
#
# COMPACT_ATOMS: atom_id res chain seq x y z
N MET A 1 -2.62 5.60 -2.48
CA MET A 1 -3.85 5.90 -3.26
C MET A 1 -3.59 7.14 -4.08
N TRP A 2 -3.85 7.13 -5.39
CA TRP A 2 -3.59 8.29 -6.27
C TRP A 2 -4.60 9.40 -6.03
N SER A 3 -4.13 10.65 -5.97
CA SER A 3 -5.01 11.81 -5.89
C SER A 3 -5.72 12.04 -7.24
N ALA A 4 -6.84 12.75 -7.22
CA ALA A 4 -7.53 13.16 -8.44
C ALA A 4 -6.62 14.01 -9.36
N GLN A 5 -5.75 14.83 -8.77
CA GLN A 5 -4.77 15.63 -9.49
C GLN A 5 -3.70 14.77 -10.18
N ASP A 6 -3.19 13.73 -9.51
CA ASP A 6 -2.22 12.79 -10.10
C ASP A 6 -2.82 12.08 -11.32
N VAL A 7 -4.07 11.64 -11.21
CA VAL A 7 -4.80 10.98 -12.31
C VAL A 7 -5.03 11.95 -13.46
N ALA A 8 -5.48 13.17 -13.16
CA ALA A 8 -5.74 14.20 -14.17
C ALA A 8 -4.48 14.57 -14.95
N ARG A 9 -3.38 14.89 -14.25
CA ARG A 9 -2.09 15.25 -14.86
C ARG A 9 -1.57 14.15 -15.78
N ASP A 10 -1.61 12.91 -15.33
CA ASP A 10 -1.16 11.76 -16.13
C ASP A 10 -2.02 11.54 -17.38
N GLN A 11 -3.34 11.63 -17.25
CA GLN A 11 -4.24 11.47 -18.40
C GLN A 11 -4.10 12.60 -19.41
N VAL A 12 -4.08 13.86 -18.94
CA VAL A 12 -3.88 15.02 -19.81
C VAL A 12 -2.52 14.97 -20.49
N ARG A 13 -1.44 14.67 -19.75
CA ARG A 13 -0.09 14.56 -20.33
C ARG A 13 -0.02 13.54 -21.47
N ARG A 14 -0.68 12.39 -21.32
CA ARG A 14 -0.74 11.35 -22.37
C ARG A 14 -1.59 11.75 -23.57
N GLN A 15 -2.73 12.42 -23.33
CA GLN A 15 -3.66 12.81 -24.39
C GLN A 15 -3.24 14.07 -25.14
N ALA A 16 -2.57 15.00 -24.45
CA ALA A 16 -2.18 16.29 -25.00
C ALA A 16 -0.94 16.22 -25.90
N ASN A 17 -0.17 15.13 -25.83
CA ASN A 17 1.05 14.98 -26.59
C ASN A 17 0.78 15.07 -28.10
N GLY A 18 1.42 16.05 -28.76
CA GLY A 18 1.26 16.30 -30.19
C GLY A 18 -0.01 17.05 -30.57
N LEU A 19 -0.83 17.50 -29.60
CA LEU A 19 -2.02 18.29 -29.90
C LEU A 19 -1.64 19.75 -30.21
N ASP A 20 -2.31 20.31 -31.21
CA ASP A 20 -2.23 21.73 -31.50
C ASP A 20 -3.14 22.56 -30.57
N VAL A 21 -3.02 23.89 -30.66
CA VAL A 21 -3.80 24.83 -29.85
C VAL A 21 -5.31 24.64 -30.01
N ALA A 22 -5.79 24.28 -31.20
CA ALA A 22 -7.21 24.12 -31.48
C ALA A 22 -7.75 22.85 -30.82
N ALA A 23 -7.03 21.73 -30.98
CA ALA A 23 -7.35 20.46 -30.35
C ALA A 23 -7.30 20.53 -28.81
N VAL A 24 -6.35 21.27 -28.25
CA VAL A 24 -6.31 21.54 -26.80
C VAL A 24 -7.52 22.36 -26.36
N ALA A 25 -7.95 23.37 -27.13
CA ALA A 25 -9.15 24.14 -26.83
C ALA A 25 -10.43 23.28 -26.86
N GLU A 26 -10.54 22.36 -27.82
CA GLU A 26 -11.63 21.38 -27.86
C GLU A 26 -11.63 20.48 -26.62
N LYS A 27 -10.46 20.01 -26.18
CA LYS A 27 -10.34 19.20 -24.96
C LYS A 27 -10.70 19.96 -23.69
N VAL A 28 -10.38 21.25 -23.59
CA VAL A 28 -10.87 22.11 -22.51
C VAL A 28 -12.40 22.16 -22.50
N ALA A 29 -13.03 22.35 -23.66
CA ALA A 29 -14.48 22.39 -23.77
C ALA A 29 -15.14 21.05 -23.42
N GLU A 30 -14.58 19.93 -23.89
CA GLU A 30 -15.04 18.58 -23.55
C GLU A 30 -14.96 18.34 -22.04
N ALA A 31 -13.82 18.67 -21.42
CA ALA A 31 -13.62 18.50 -19.97
C ALA A 31 -14.60 19.36 -19.15
N ALA A 32 -14.90 20.58 -19.59
CA ALA A 32 -15.90 21.44 -18.95
C ALA A 32 -17.32 20.85 -18.99
N VAL A 33 -17.70 20.21 -20.11
CA VAL A 33 -18.99 19.52 -20.22
C VAL A 33 -19.04 18.33 -19.27
N ARG A 34 -17.99 17.49 -19.24
CA ARG A 34 -17.94 16.31 -18.37
C ARG A 34 -17.90 16.65 -16.89
N GLU A 35 -17.20 17.71 -16.51
CA GLU A 35 -17.23 18.25 -15.15
C GLU A 35 -18.67 18.62 -14.77
N ARG A 36 -19.36 19.39 -15.62
CA ARG A 36 -20.75 19.82 -15.36
C ARG A 36 -21.71 18.64 -15.25
N GLU A 37 -21.67 17.71 -16.20
CA GLU A 37 -22.53 16.52 -16.20
C GLU A 37 -22.32 15.67 -14.95
N THR A 38 -21.06 15.45 -14.55
CA THR A 38 -20.76 14.65 -13.36
C THR A 38 -21.18 15.38 -12.08
N ALA A 39 -21.01 16.71 -12.01
CA ALA A 39 -21.48 17.51 -10.89
C ALA A 39 -23.01 17.53 -10.78
N GLU A 40 -23.74 17.54 -11.90
CA GLU A 40 -25.20 17.43 -11.93
C GLU A 40 -25.67 16.04 -11.48
N GLN A 41 -25.00 14.98 -11.93
CA GLN A 41 -25.28 13.61 -11.49
C GLN A 41 -25.05 13.42 -9.99
N LEU A 42 -24.01 14.06 -9.42
CA LEU A 42 -23.78 14.07 -7.97
C LEU A 42 -24.88 14.76 -7.17
N ARG A 43 -25.50 15.81 -7.71
CA ARG A 43 -26.63 16.50 -7.07
C ARG A 43 -27.94 15.69 -7.15
N GLY A 44 -28.01 14.71 -8.04
CA GLY A 44 -29.16 13.82 -8.18
C GLY A 44 -29.23 12.81 -7.05
N ASN A 45 -30.39 12.75 -6.36
CA ASN A 45 -30.66 11.98 -5.13
C ASN A 45 -30.73 10.43 -5.33
N GLY A 46 -29.80 9.83 -6.07
CA GLY A 46 -29.74 8.40 -6.33
C GLY A 46 -28.84 7.64 -5.36
N SER A 47 -29.43 7.13 -4.26
CA SER A 47 -28.77 6.33 -3.21
C SER A 47 -28.20 5.01 -3.75
N PHE A 48 -26.87 4.90 -3.83
CA PHE A 48 -26.15 3.64 -3.94
C PHE A 48 -24.78 3.78 -3.25
N TYR A 49 -24.68 3.30 -2.00
CA TYR A 49 -23.56 3.54 -1.08
C TYR A 49 -22.19 3.05 -1.54
N GLU A 50 -22.11 2.13 -2.51
CA GLU A 50 -20.83 1.68 -3.08
C GLU A 50 -20.42 2.50 -4.32
N PHE A 51 -21.38 3.16 -4.98
CA PHE A 51 -21.18 3.97 -6.17
C PHE A 51 -21.02 5.47 -5.86
N GLU A 52 -21.45 5.92 -4.69
CA GLU A 52 -21.40 7.34 -4.30
C GLU A 52 -19.96 7.83 -4.12
N MET A 53 -19.11 7.05 -3.43
CA MET A 53 -17.67 7.35 -3.29
C MET A 53 -16.94 7.36 -4.64
N ASP A 54 -17.33 6.47 -5.56
CA ASP A 54 -16.77 6.45 -6.92
C ASP A 54 -17.24 7.65 -7.76
N ARG A 55 -18.47 8.14 -7.57
CA ARG A 55 -18.97 9.36 -8.23
C ARG A 55 -18.29 10.62 -7.72
N GLU A 56 -18.10 10.76 -6.40
CA GLU A 56 -17.38 11.89 -5.82
C GLU A 56 -15.95 11.95 -6.34
N ARG A 57 -15.29 10.78 -6.36
CA ARG A 57 -13.95 10.64 -6.92
C ARG A 57 -13.91 10.98 -8.41
N LEU A 58 -14.88 10.50 -9.18
CA LEU A 58 -14.99 10.80 -10.62
C LEU A 58 -15.18 12.30 -10.86
N ALA A 59 -16.03 12.96 -10.09
CA ALA A 59 -16.22 14.40 -10.18
C ALA A 59 -14.94 15.17 -9.82
N ALA A 60 -14.24 14.76 -8.76
CA ALA A 60 -12.96 15.35 -8.40
C ALA A 60 -11.91 15.16 -9.51
N VAL A 61 -11.91 14.02 -10.20
CA VAL A 61 -11.03 13.75 -11.34
C VAL A 61 -11.40 14.64 -12.53
N TRP A 62 -12.67 14.78 -12.89
CA TRP A 62 -13.08 15.65 -13.99
C TRP A 62 -12.78 17.13 -13.73
N LEU A 63 -13.02 17.60 -12.51
CA LEU A 63 -12.66 18.95 -12.08
C LEU A 63 -11.14 19.17 -12.23
N ALA A 64 -10.33 18.21 -11.76
CA ALA A 64 -8.88 18.29 -11.86
C ALA A 64 -8.39 18.21 -13.33
N GLN A 65 -9.04 17.41 -14.18
CA GLN A 65 -8.73 17.33 -15.62
C GLN A 65 -9.03 18.63 -16.34
N HIS A 66 -10.18 19.24 -16.08
CA HIS A 66 -10.52 20.52 -16.69
C HIS A 66 -9.52 21.62 -16.28
N ALA A 67 -9.13 21.66 -15.00
CA ALA A 67 -8.09 22.58 -14.52
C ALA A 67 -6.74 22.35 -15.23
N GLU A 68 -6.33 21.09 -15.41
CA GLU A 68 -5.07 20.75 -16.06
C GLU A 68 -5.09 21.06 -17.56
N TRP A 69 -6.18 20.78 -18.27
CA TRP A 69 -6.34 21.18 -19.67
C TRP A 69 -6.25 22.68 -19.86
N ARG A 70 -6.82 23.47 -18.93
CA ARG A 70 -6.67 24.93 -18.95
C ARG A 70 -5.23 25.36 -18.71
N ARG A 71 -4.52 24.73 -17.78
CA ARG A 71 -3.09 25.00 -17.55
C ARG A 71 -2.27 24.75 -18.82
N VAL A 72 -2.49 23.63 -19.51
CA VAL A 72 -1.80 23.29 -20.77
C VAL A 72 -2.07 24.36 -21.84
N ARG A 73 -3.34 24.73 -22.05
CA ARG A 73 -3.71 25.80 -22.98
C ARG A 73 -3.02 27.11 -22.64
N ASP A 74 -3.07 27.52 -21.37
CA ASP A 74 -2.51 28.79 -20.92
C ASP A 74 -0.98 28.79 -21.04
N LEU A 75 -0.33 27.65 -20.81
CA LEU A 75 1.11 27.44 -21.03
C LEU A 75 1.47 27.57 -22.51
N MET A 76 0.76 26.87 -23.40
CA MET A 76 0.99 26.98 -24.85
C MET A 76 0.85 28.42 -25.35
N ALA A 77 -0.18 29.13 -24.87
CA ALA A 77 -0.41 30.53 -25.22
C ALA A 77 0.70 31.45 -24.68
N ALA A 78 1.14 31.25 -23.43
CA ALA A 78 2.15 32.08 -22.80
C ALA A 78 3.54 31.93 -23.46
N VAL A 79 3.89 30.71 -23.89
CA VAL A 79 5.19 30.41 -24.50
C VAL A 79 5.15 30.52 -26.04
N GLY A 80 3.96 30.54 -26.64
CA GLY A 80 3.78 30.61 -28.09
C GLY A 80 3.98 29.26 -28.78
N TRP A 81 3.69 28.15 -28.11
CA TRP A 81 3.77 26.81 -28.70
C TRP A 81 2.58 26.55 -29.61
N SER A 82 2.86 26.10 -30.84
CA SER A 82 1.84 25.64 -31.78
C SER A 82 1.38 24.21 -31.52
N VAL A 83 2.25 23.39 -30.92
CA VAL A 83 2.01 21.99 -30.58
C VAL A 83 2.50 21.73 -29.16
N TYR A 84 1.74 20.97 -28.38
CA TYR A 84 2.12 20.62 -27.02
C TYR A 84 3.02 19.39 -27.00
N GLU A 85 4.23 19.56 -26.49
CA GLU A 85 5.19 18.49 -26.23
C GLU A 85 5.41 18.40 -24.71
N PRO A 86 4.95 17.33 -24.04
CA PRO A 86 5.03 17.18 -22.59
C PRO A 86 6.43 17.36 -21.98
N GLU A 87 7.47 17.04 -22.74
CA GLU A 87 8.88 17.14 -22.37
C GLU A 87 9.34 18.61 -22.28
N GLN A 88 8.68 19.52 -22.99
CA GLN A 88 8.96 20.96 -22.92
C GLN A 88 8.27 21.61 -21.71
N ASP A 89 7.20 20.99 -21.20
CA ASP A 89 6.54 21.41 -19.96
C ASP A 89 7.36 21.00 -18.73
N ALA A 90 8.20 21.91 -18.26
CA ALA A 90 9.07 21.70 -17.09
C ALA A 90 8.27 21.35 -15.83
N GLN A 91 7.13 22.01 -15.61
CA GLN A 91 6.29 21.77 -14.42
C GLN A 91 5.66 20.38 -14.48
N GLY A 92 5.05 20.02 -15.62
CA GLY A 92 4.48 18.69 -15.82
C GLY A 92 5.52 17.57 -15.76
N SER A 93 6.75 17.84 -16.21
CA SER A 93 7.85 16.86 -16.17
C SER A 93 8.35 16.62 -14.74
N VAL A 94 8.42 17.65 -13.89
CA VAL A 94 8.70 17.48 -12.45
C VAL A 94 7.64 16.61 -11.79
N TRP A 95 6.35 16.91 -12.02
CA TRP A 95 5.26 16.12 -11.44
C TRP A 95 5.24 14.67 -11.92
N ALA A 96 5.56 14.42 -13.20
CA ALA A 96 5.66 13.07 -13.75
C ALA A 96 6.76 12.27 -13.04
N ARG A 97 7.93 12.88 -12.82
CA ARG A 97 9.04 12.27 -12.10
C ARG A 97 8.71 11.99 -10.63
N GLU A 98 8.15 12.96 -9.91
CA GLU A 98 7.72 12.78 -8.50
C GLU A 98 6.68 11.66 -8.36
N ARG A 99 5.84 11.47 -9.39
CA ARG A 99 4.89 10.36 -9.46
C ARG A 99 5.61 9.03 -9.65
N GLU A 100 6.56 8.94 -10.57
CA GLU A 100 7.36 7.74 -10.81
C GLU A 100 8.14 7.33 -9.55
N GLU A 101 8.77 8.29 -8.87
CA GLU A 101 9.49 8.08 -7.60
C GLU A 101 8.56 7.53 -6.51
N ARG A 102 7.36 8.12 -6.35
CA ARG A 102 6.36 7.59 -5.40
C ARG A 102 5.89 6.18 -5.76
N PHE A 103 5.72 5.89 -7.05
CA PHE A 103 5.30 4.58 -7.51
C PHE A 103 6.38 3.52 -7.29
N ALA A 104 7.63 3.84 -7.63
CA ALA A 104 8.79 2.98 -7.37
C ALA A 104 8.94 2.70 -5.86
N GLY A 105 8.90 3.72 -5.02
CA GLY A 105 8.97 3.54 -3.57
C GLY A 105 7.82 2.72 -2.99
N ALA A 106 6.61 2.82 -3.56
CA ALA A 106 5.48 1.98 -3.15
C ALA A 106 5.67 0.51 -3.54
N LEU A 107 6.23 0.23 -4.72
CA LEU A 107 6.57 -1.12 -5.17
C LEU A 107 7.67 -1.74 -4.30
N GLU A 108 8.72 -0.98 -3.99
CA GLU A 108 9.80 -1.42 -3.09
C GLU A 108 9.26 -1.72 -1.69
N ALA A 109 8.41 -0.85 -1.14
CA ALA A 109 7.77 -1.07 0.16
C ALA A 109 6.89 -2.33 0.17
N GLN A 110 6.15 -2.59 -0.92
CA GLN A 110 5.36 -3.80 -1.09
C GLN A 110 6.23 -5.04 -1.18
N ALA A 111 7.33 -5.00 -1.94
CA ALA A 111 8.29 -6.08 -2.04
C ALA A 111 8.91 -6.40 -0.67
N ALA A 112 9.42 -5.40 0.05
CA ALA A 112 9.98 -5.56 1.38
C ALA A 112 8.96 -6.06 2.40
N PHE A 113 7.68 -5.68 2.27
CA PHE A 113 6.61 -6.25 3.08
C PHE A 113 6.36 -7.72 2.75
N GLY A 114 6.39 -8.08 1.47
CA GLY A 114 6.30 -9.47 1.01
C GLY A 114 7.44 -10.34 1.55
N GLU A 115 8.68 -9.84 1.48
CA GLU A 115 9.87 -10.51 2.01
C GLU A 115 9.75 -10.75 3.52
N ARG A 116 9.39 -9.72 4.30
CA ARG A 116 9.17 -9.89 5.75
C ARG A 116 8.09 -10.91 6.07
N ARG A 117 6.99 -10.91 5.32
CA ARG A 117 5.90 -11.88 5.52
C ARG A 117 6.37 -13.30 5.19
N GLN A 118 7.22 -13.45 4.18
CA GLN A 118 7.81 -14.72 3.82
C GLN A 118 8.79 -15.19 4.90
N GLU A 119 9.65 -14.31 5.42
CA GLU A 119 10.52 -14.61 6.57
C GLU A 119 9.72 -15.04 7.81
N GLU A 120 8.60 -14.37 8.11
CA GLU A 120 7.68 -14.74 9.20
C GLU A 120 6.98 -16.09 8.95
N ALA A 121 6.65 -16.39 7.69
CA ALA A 121 6.02 -17.66 7.31
C ALA A 121 7.01 -18.83 7.30
N ASP A 122 8.27 -18.56 6.95
CA ASP A 122 9.38 -19.51 6.94
C ASP A 122 9.99 -19.71 8.34
N GLU A 123 9.57 -18.92 9.34
CA GLU A 123 9.91 -19.13 10.75
C GLU A 123 9.32 -20.47 11.23
N LEU A 124 10.17 -21.49 11.36
CA LEU A 124 9.78 -22.82 11.86
C LEU A 124 9.31 -22.72 13.32
N ARG A 125 8.00 -22.84 13.54
CA ARG A 125 7.39 -22.89 14.88
C ARG A 125 7.21 -24.34 15.31
N ALA A 126 7.94 -24.74 16.37
CA ALA A 126 7.72 -26.01 17.03
C ALA A 126 6.56 -25.88 18.03
N GLU A 127 5.45 -26.59 17.77
CA GLU A 127 4.34 -26.72 18.72
C GLU A 127 4.48 -28.00 19.55
N VAL A 128 4.37 -27.87 20.88
CA VAL A 128 4.44 -29.00 21.80
C VAL A 128 3.11 -29.15 22.53
N TRP A 129 2.44 -30.27 22.30
CA TRP A 129 1.19 -30.61 22.98
C TRP A 129 1.49 -31.39 24.26
N LEU A 130 1.12 -30.81 25.40
CA LEU A 130 1.30 -31.41 26.72
C LEU A 130 -0.05 -31.82 27.30
N SER A 131 -0.06 -32.91 28.07
CA SER A 131 -1.23 -33.27 28.87
C SER A 131 -1.64 -32.13 29.82
N ALA A 132 -2.90 -32.11 30.23
CA ALA A 132 -3.40 -31.09 31.17
C ALA A 132 -2.68 -31.12 32.53
N ALA A 133 -2.17 -32.29 32.95
CA ALA A 133 -1.40 -32.44 34.19
C ALA A 133 0.00 -31.83 34.02
N SER A 134 0.73 -32.24 32.98
CA SER A 134 2.07 -31.73 32.66
C SER A 134 2.05 -30.22 32.45
N SER A 135 1.07 -29.70 31.72
CA SER A 135 0.90 -28.26 31.48
C SER A 135 0.72 -27.46 32.78
N ARG A 136 -0.04 -28.00 33.75
CA ARG A 136 -0.22 -27.36 35.06
C ARG A 136 1.08 -27.31 35.85
N LEU A 137 1.86 -28.40 35.83
CA LEU A 137 3.16 -28.46 36.52
C LEU A 137 4.16 -27.45 35.94
N ILE A 138 4.29 -27.39 34.61
CA ILE A 138 5.18 -26.43 33.95
C ILE A 138 4.81 -24.99 34.30
N ARG A 139 3.51 -24.65 34.30
CA ARG A 139 3.04 -23.31 34.69
C ARG A 139 3.39 -22.95 36.13
N VAL A 140 3.25 -23.89 37.07
CA VAL A 140 3.60 -23.67 38.48
C VAL A 140 5.11 -23.44 38.64
N VAL A 141 5.93 -24.26 37.97
CA VAL A 141 7.39 -24.14 38.03
C VAL A 141 7.85 -22.82 37.42
N ALA A 142 7.33 -22.46 36.24
CA ALA A 142 7.63 -21.21 35.56
C ALA A 142 7.29 -19.99 36.44
N SER A 143 6.11 -19.99 37.06
CA SER A 143 5.68 -18.93 37.99
C SER A 143 6.62 -18.78 39.19
N ARG A 144 7.01 -19.90 39.82
CA ARG A 144 7.94 -19.88 40.96
C ARG A 144 9.34 -19.38 40.60
N ALA A 145 9.80 -19.66 39.37
CA ALA A 145 11.11 -19.26 38.88
C ALA A 145 11.12 -17.87 38.20
N GLY A 146 9.97 -17.21 38.04
CA GLY A 146 9.88 -15.96 37.28
C GLY A 146 10.13 -16.11 35.77
N LEU A 147 9.90 -17.31 35.23
CA LEU A 147 10.14 -17.67 33.83
C LEU A 147 8.84 -17.79 33.04
N ARG A 148 8.96 -17.77 31.71
CA ARG A 148 7.88 -18.20 30.81
C ARG A 148 7.86 -19.73 30.71
N PRO A 149 6.68 -20.37 30.55
CA PRO A 149 6.58 -21.82 30.33
C PRO A 149 7.49 -22.36 29.21
N SER A 150 7.68 -21.59 28.13
CA SER A 150 8.58 -21.97 27.04
C SER A 150 10.05 -22.02 27.45
N GLN A 151 10.51 -21.17 28.37
CA GLN A 151 11.89 -21.19 28.88
C GLN A 151 12.14 -22.43 29.73
N VAL A 152 11.15 -22.84 30.54
CA VAL A 152 11.24 -24.08 31.31
C VAL A 152 11.29 -25.30 30.38
N LEU A 153 10.49 -25.31 29.30
CA LEU A 153 10.53 -26.38 28.30
C LEU A 153 11.85 -26.43 27.53
N ALA A 154 12.44 -25.28 27.19
CA ALA A 154 13.75 -25.22 26.56
C ALA A 154 14.83 -25.82 27.46
N GLN A 155 14.84 -25.44 28.75
CA GLN A 155 15.80 -25.99 29.71
C GLN A 155 15.60 -27.48 29.97
N LEU A 156 14.35 -27.96 29.99
CA LEU A 156 14.06 -29.39 30.04
C LEU A 156 14.66 -30.11 28.82
N ALA A 157 14.49 -29.55 27.62
CA ALA A 157 15.02 -30.11 26.39
C ALA A 157 16.56 -30.13 26.34
N GLU A 158 17.20 -29.07 26.83
CA GLU A 158 18.66 -28.96 26.95
C GLU A 158 19.26 -30.00 27.90
N GLN A 159 18.49 -30.44 28.90
CA GLN A 159 18.91 -31.39 29.93
C GLN A 159 18.48 -32.84 29.61
N ILE A 160 17.95 -33.11 28.42
CA ILE A 160 17.57 -34.48 28.04
C ILE A 160 18.80 -35.37 27.97
N VAL A 161 18.73 -36.50 28.68
CA VAL A 161 19.65 -37.62 28.58
C VAL A 161 18.90 -38.81 27.98
N VAL A 162 19.45 -39.36 26.90
CA VAL A 162 18.93 -40.57 26.24
C VAL A 162 19.77 -41.77 26.67
N GLY A 163 19.15 -42.75 27.32
CA GLY A 163 19.79 -43.99 27.72
C GLY A 163 20.11 -44.91 26.55
N GLU A 164 20.94 -45.93 26.77
CA GLU A 164 21.33 -46.91 25.74
C GLU A 164 20.12 -47.71 25.18
N ASP A 165 19.04 -47.79 25.95
CA ASP A 165 17.76 -48.40 25.58
C ASP A 165 16.79 -47.43 24.87
N GLY A 166 17.21 -46.19 24.63
CA GLY A 166 16.38 -45.13 24.06
C GLY A 166 15.48 -44.42 25.07
N THR A 167 15.59 -44.72 26.37
CA THR A 167 14.79 -44.04 27.41
C THR A 167 15.22 -42.59 27.54
N VAL A 168 14.25 -41.67 27.44
CA VAL A 168 14.47 -40.23 27.61
C VAL A 168 14.24 -39.85 29.07
N SER A 169 15.24 -39.27 29.71
CA SER A 169 15.16 -38.78 31.09
C SER A 169 15.76 -37.39 31.22
N VAL A 170 15.39 -36.67 32.27
CA VAL A 170 15.99 -35.39 32.62
C VAL A 170 16.49 -35.48 34.06
N PRO A 171 17.79 -35.26 34.34
CA PRO A 171 18.31 -35.26 35.69
C PRO A 171 17.73 -34.08 36.50
N PRO A 172 17.68 -34.18 37.83
CA PRO A 172 17.17 -33.09 38.66
C PRO A 172 17.95 -31.78 38.43
N PHE A 173 17.22 -30.70 38.16
CA PHE A 173 17.79 -29.36 38.04
C PHE A 173 16.81 -28.30 38.57
N THR A 174 17.33 -27.09 38.79
CA THR A 174 16.51 -25.92 39.17
C THR A 174 16.44 -24.94 37.99
N PRO A 175 15.25 -24.62 37.46
CA PRO A 175 15.14 -23.67 36.36
C PRO A 175 15.61 -22.27 36.77
N SER A 176 16.39 -21.62 35.91
CA SER A 176 16.93 -20.26 36.13
C SER A 176 17.03 -19.50 34.81
N LEU A 177 17.19 -18.17 34.86
CA LEU A 177 17.30 -17.32 33.66
C LEU A 177 18.60 -17.53 32.90
#